data_AF-A0A957QX36-F1
#
_entry.id   AF-A0A957QX36-F1
#
_cell.length_a   1.000
_cell.length_b   1.000
_cell.length_c   1.000
_cell.angle_alpha   90.00
_cell.angle_beta   90.00
_cell.angle_gamma   90.00
#
_symmetry.space_group_name_H-M   'P 1'
#
loop_
_entity.id
_entity.type
_entity.pdbx_description
1 polymer ?
#
loop_
_entity_poly.entity_id
_entity_poly.type
_entity_poly.pdbx_seq_one_letter_code
_entity_poly.pdbx_strand_id
1 'polypeptide(L)' 'LLELAGIKADIEYDPARMRPSDTPCLYGSFRKIQQDTGWQPEIHLRQALADALAEWLDHFQANT' A
#
# COMPACT_ATOMS: atom_id res chain seq x y z
N LEU A 1 -0.57 5.05 -5.58
CA LEU A 1 0.45 4.87 -6.64
C LEU A 1 0.23 5.79 -7.84
N LEU A 2 -0.97 5.86 -8.44
CA LEU A 2 -1.25 6.76 -9.57
C LEU A 2 -0.79 8.21 -9.35
N GLU A 3 -1.13 8.79 -8.19
CA GLU A 3 -0.65 10.14 -7.81
C GLU A 3 0.88 10.21 -7.73
N LEU A 4 1.53 9.25 -7.05
CA LEU A 4 2.99 9.19 -6.92
C LEU A 4 3.69 9.04 -8.27
N ALA A 5 3.07 8.31 -9.21
CA ALA A 5 3.56 8.14 -10.56
C ALA A 5 3.25 9.32 -11.49
N GLY A 6 2.41 10.29 -11.06
CA GLY A 6 1.98 11.40 -11.90
C GLY A 6 1.07 11.00 -13.06
N ILE A 7 0.45 9.81 -13.01
CA ILE A 7 -0.37 9.25 -14.09
C ILE A 7 -1.84 9.35 -13.72
N LYS A 8 -2.67 9.74 -14.70
CA LYS A 8 -4.12 9.58 -14.63
C LYS A 8 -4.51 8.30 -15.37
N ALA A 9 -5.35 7.48 -14.74
CA ALA A 9 -5.86 6.24 -15.32
C ALA A 9 -7.37 6.15 -15.08
N ASP A 10 -8.07 5.53 -16.02
CA ASP A 10 -9.50 5.22 -15.87
C ASP A 10 -9.67 4.03 -14.93
N ILE A 11 -10.58 4.14 -13.97
CA ILE A 11 -10.83 3.12 -12.95
C ILE A 11 -12.13 2.40 -13.27
N GLU A 12 -12.03 1.10 -13.52
CA GLU A 12 -13.16 0.24 -13.82
C GLU A 12 -13.36 -0.84 -12.74
N TYR A 13 -14.63 -1.14 -12.46
CA TYR A 13 -15.01 -2.20 -11.53
C TYR A 13 -15.10 -3.54 -12.27
N ASP A 14 -14.32 -4.52 -11.82
CA ASP A 14 -14.34 -5.88 -12.35
C ASP A 14 -14.90 -6.86 -11.28
N PRO A 15 -16.16 -7.33 -11.42
CA PRO A 15 -16.78 -8.26 -10.47
C PRO A 15 -15.98 -9.55 -10.25
N ALA A 16 -15.22 -10.03 -11.25
CA ALA A 16 -14.45 -11.26 -11.14
C ALA A 16 -13.24 -11.12 -10.19
N ARG A 17 -12.81 -9.88 -9.92
CA ARG A 17 -11.71 -9.55 -9.00
C ARG A 17 -12.19 -9.21 -7.59
N MET A 18 -13.50 -9.14 -7.38
CA MET A 18 -14.09 -8.74 -6.09
C MET A 18 -14.35 -9.96 -5.22
N ARG A 19 -14.04 -9.84 -3.92
CA ARG A 19 -14.39 -10.89 -2.96
C ARG A 19 -15.84 -10.70 -2.51
N PRO A 20 -16.66 -11.77 -2.48
CA PRO A 20 -18.06 -11.68 -2.06
C PRO A 20 -18.27 -11.21 -0.61
N SER A 21 -17.26 -11.27 0.25
CA SER A 21 -17.37 -11.06 1.70
C SER A 21 -16.33 -10.08 2.27
N ASP A 22 -15.90 -9.09 1.50
CA ASP A 22 -14.97 -8.07 2.02
C ASP A 22 -15.63 -7.19 3.09
N THR A 23 -14.89 -6.92 4.17
CA THR A 23 -15.30 -5.95 5.21
C THR A 23 -14.92 -4.54 4.75
N PRO A 24 -15.87 -3.60 4.59
CA PRO A 24 -15.60 -2.29 3.96
C PRO A 24 -14.57 -1.43 4.70
N CYS A 25 -14.46 -1.58 6.02
CA CYS A 25 -13.50 -0.84 6.84
C CYS A 25 -12.95 -1.77 7.91
N LEU A 26 -11.63 -1.97 7.90
CA LEU A 26 -10.92 -2.80 8.84
C LEU A 26 -9.61 -2.10 9.25
N TYR A 27 -9.46 -1.85 10.55
CA TYR A 27 -8.23 -1.31 11.12
C TYR A 27 -7.95 -1.97 12.47
N GLY A 28 -6.68 -2.25 12.73
CA GLY A 28 -6.21 -2.80 13.99
C GLY A 28 -5.65 -1.71 14.91
N SER A 29 -5.82 -1.88 16.22
CA SER A 29 -5.11 -1.07 17.21
C SER A 29 -3.77 -1.71 17.54
N PHE A 30 -2.68 -0.96 17.40
CA PHE A 30 -1.34 -1.43 17.79
C PHE A 30 -1.01 -1.20 19.27
N ARG A 31 -1.97 -0.71 20.07
CA ARG A 31 -1.75 -0.33 21.47
C ARG A 31 -1.13 -1.45 22.31
N LYS A 32 -1.55 -2.70 22.10
CA LYS A 32 -1.04 -3.85 22.88
C LYS A 32 0.46 -4.05 22.69
N ILE A 33 0.92 -4.13 21.44
CA ILE A 33 2.34 -4.31 21.15
C ILE A 33 3.16 -3.09 21.59
N GLN A 34 2.61 -1.87 21.43
CA GLN A 34 3.28 -0.66 21.92
C GLN A 34 3.47 -0.67 23.44
N GLN A 35 2.48 -1.13 24.20
CA GLN A 35 2.59 -1.24 25.65
C GLN A 35 3.63 -2.28 26.08
N ASP A 36 3.68 -3.42 25.39
CA ASP A 36 4.53 -4.54 25.77
C ASP A 36 5.99 -4.34 25.34
N THR A 37 6.25 -3.61 24.24
CA THR A 37 7.60 -3.53 23.63
C THR A 37 8.07 -2.12 23.32
N GLY A 38 7.21 -1.11 23.46
CA GLY A 38 7.48 0.25 22.97
C GLY A 38 7.38 0.41 21.46
N TRP A 39 7.05 -0.67 20.72
CA TRP A 39 6.99 -0.64 19.26
C TRP A 39 5.93 0.33 18.75
N GLN A 40 6.27 1.05 17.68
CA GLN A 40 5.38 1.94 16.97
C GLN A 40 5.69 1.91 15.46
N PRO A 41 4.70 2.16 14.58
CA PRO A 41 4.96 2.30 13.16
C PRO A 41 5.77 3.59 12.89
N GLU A 42 6.93 3.44 12.26
CA GLU A 42 7.82 4.56 11.91
C GLU A 42 7.64 5.01 10.45
N ILE A 43 7.17 4.10 9.59
CA ILE A 43 7.01 4.35 8.15
C ILE A 43 5.55 4.70 7.86
N HIS A 44 5.31 5.91 7.37
CA HIS A 44 3.99 6.34 6.92
C HIS A 44 3.57 5.62 5.63
N LEU A 45 2.27 5.40 5.45
CA LEU A 45 1.73 4.72 4.26
C LEU A 45 2.21 5.34 2.93
N ARG A 46 2.27 6.69 2.86
CA ARG A 46 2.75 7.38 1.65
C ARG A 46 4.21 7.04 1.33
N GLN A 47 5.07 6.94 2.36
CA GLN A 47 6.47 6.55 2.18
C GLN A 47 6.57 5.10 1.70
N ALA A 48 5.88 4.17 2.36
CA ALA A 48 5.89 2.76 1.95
C ALA A 48 5.43 2.55 0.50
N LEU A 49 4.41 3.31 0.04
CA LEU A 49 3.97 3.26 -1.36
C LEU A 49 4.99 3.87 -2.34
N ALA A 50 5.72 4.91 -1.92
CA ALA A 50 6.78 5.51 -2.74
C ALA A 50 7.98 4.56 -2.86
N ASP A 51 8.40 3.92 -1.76
CA ASP A 51 9.49 2.95 -1.75
C ASP A 51 9.17 1.75 -2.66
N ALA A 52 7.94 1.22 -2.57
CA ALA A 52 7.50 0.12 -3.42
C ALA A 52 7.47 0.50 -4.91
N LEU A 53 7.11 1.74 -5.25
CA LEU A 53 7.13 2.22 -6.64
C LEU A 53 8.56 2.37 -7.16
N ALA A 54 9.46 2.95 -6.35
CA ALA A 54 10.85 3.16 -6.71
C ALA A 54 11.56 1.83 -6.99
N GLU A 55 11.40 0.86 -6.08
CA GLU A 55 11.96 -0.50 -6.24
C GLU A 55 11.48 -1.17 -7.53
N TRP A 56 10.20 -1.05 -7.84
CA TRP A 56 9.65 -1.59 -9.09
C TRP A 56 10.26 -0.92 -10.32
N LEU A 57 10.39 0.41 -10.33
CA LEU A 57 10.98 1.15 -11.46
C LEU A 57 12.45 0.79 -11.67
N ASP A 58 13.22 0.68 -10.59
CA ASP A 58 14.63 0.29 -10.65
C ASP A 58 14.81 -1.11 -11.25
N HIS A 59 13.94 -2.06 -10.87
CA HIS A 59 13.92 -3.41 -11.43
C HIS A 59 13.60 -3.48 -12.93
N PHE A 60 12.80 -2.54 -13.46
CA PHE A 60 12.53 -2.47 -14.90
C PHE A 60 13.67 -1.82 -15.68
N GLN A 61 14.34 -0.81 -15.11
CA GLN A 61 15.46 -0.12 -15.75
C GLN A 61 16.73 -0.97 -15.83
N ALA A 62 16.98 -1.84 -14.84
CA ALA A 62 18.13 -2.75 -14.84
C ALA A 62 18.04 -3.88 -15.89
N ASN A 63 16.84 -4.13 -16.45
CA ASN A 63 16.57 -5.19 -17.42
C ASN A 63 16.36 -4.66 -18.86
N THR A 64 16.64 -3.37 -19.11
CA THR A 64 16.59 -2.73 -20.44
C THR A 64 17.98 -2.26 -20.84
#